data_AF-A0A1M2VQE4-F1
#
_entry.id   AF-A0A1M2VQE4-F1
#
_cell.length_a   1.000
_cell.length_b   1.000
_cell.length_c   1.000
_cell.angle_alpha   90.00
_cell.angle_beta   90.00
_cell.angle_gamma   90.00
#
_symmetry.space_group_name_H-M   'P 1'
#
loop_
_entity.id
_entity.type
_entity.pdbx_description
1 polymer ?
#
loop_
_entity_poly.entity_id
_entity_poly.type
_entity_poly.pdbx_seq_one_letter_code
_entity_poly.pdbx_strand_id
1 'polypeptide(L)'
;MTRLLGDNAHLVSYGAMSKQPLSLPTSAFIFKNLSAQGFWQSRWYQQHTRRERKDLMKTLADFKLKEPEHEILDLSGEPSDEAATQKLREVLTRMEGGFGKKVLLRLG
;
A
#
# COMPACT_ATOMS: atom_id res chain seq x y z
N MET A 1 3.60 14.95 12.72
CA MET A 1 2.49 14.00 12.45
C MET A 1 1.49 13.95 13.61
N THR A 2 1.88 13.58 14.83
CA THR A 2 0.97 13.44 15.99
C THR A 2 0.19 14.70 16.36
N ARG A 3 0.71 15.91 16.06
CA ARG A 3 -0.01 17.17 16.24
C ARG A 3 -1.29 17.28 15.42
N LEU A 4 -1.37 16.59 14.28
CA LEU A 4 -2.54 16.55 13.39
C LEU A 4 -3.60 15.55 13.85
N LEU A 5 -3.31 14.74 14.87
CA LEU A 5 -4.24 13.76 15.41
C LEU A 5 -5.06 14.41 16.54
N GLY A 6 -6.37 14.19 16.49
CA GLY A 6 -7.30 14.55 17.57
C GLY A 6 -7.15 13.63 18.78
N ASP A 7 -7.94 13.90 19.81
CA ASP A 7 -7.98 13.08 21.02
C ASP A 7 -8.58 11.70 20.71
N ASN A 8 -8.08 10.67 21.39
CA ASN A 8 -8.44 9.26 21.20
C ASN A 8 -8.20 8.72 19.79
N ALA A 9 -7.30 9.34 19.02
CA ALA A 9 -7.00 8.90 17.67
C ALA A 9 -6.25 7.55 17.63
N HIS A 10 -6.41 6.84 16.52
CA HIS A 10 -5.61 5.66 16.19
C HIS A 10 -4.63 6.00 15.07
N LEU A 11 -3.33 5.89 15.37
CA LEU A 11 -2.28 5.89 14.35
C LEU A 11 -2.06 4.45 13.88
N VAL A 12 -2.54 4.14 12.68
CA VAL A 12 -2.34 2.83 12.06
C VAL A 12 -1.22 2.91 11.03
N SER A 13 -0.12 2.19 11.26
CA SER A 13 0.95 2.02 10.28
C SER A 13 0.79 0.69 9.55
N TYR A 14 0.79 0.72 8.22
CA TYR A 14 0.69 -0.47 7.37
C TYR A 14 1.98 -0.76 6.59
N GLY A 15 3.05 -0.01 6.85
CA GLY A 15 4.33 -0.18 6.16
C GLY A 15 5.44 0.69 6.73
N ALA A 16 6.67 0.44 6.26
CA ALA A 16 7.88 1.14 6.67
C ALA A 16 8.60 1.77 5.47
N MET A 17 7.84 2.47 4.62
CA MET A 17 8.34 2.99 3.33
C MET A 17 9.47 4.00 3.49
N SER A 18 9.49 4.77 4.58
CA SER A 18 10.59 5.71 4.89
C SER A 18 11.89 4.99 5.28
N LYS A 19 11.84 3.71 5.63
CA LYS A 19 12.96 2.93 6.20
C LYS A 19 13.57 3.59 7.46
N GLN A 20 12.80 4.44 8.14
CA GLN A 20 13.21 5.13 9.37
C GLN A 20 12.33 4.71 10.55
N PRO A 21 12.87 4.67 11.79
CA PRO A 21 12.06 4.43 12.98
C PRO A 21 10.96 5.47 13.16
N LEU A 22 9.80 5.03 13.63
CA LEU A 22 8.70 5.91 14.03
C LEU A 22 8.94 6.41 15.47
N SER A 23 9.09 7.72 15.65
CA SER A 23 9.20 8.34 16.98
C SER A 23 7.88 9.01 17.37
N LEU A 24 7.33 8.65 18.53
CA LEU A 24 6.07 9.18 19.06
C LEU A 24 6.30 9.78 20.45
N PRO A 25 5.82 11.01 20.71
CA PRO A 25 5.98 11.64 22.01
C PRO A 25 5.06 11.01 23.04
N THR A 26 5.59 10.72 24.23
CA THR A 26 4.83 10.17 25.37
C THR A 26 3.62 11.03 25.74
N SER A 27 3.74 12.35 25.61
CA SER A 27 2.65 13.29 25.88
C SER A 27 1.41 13.04 25.02
N ALA A 28 1.56 12.53 23.78
CA ALA A 28 0.42 12.18 22.94
C ALA A 28 -0.35 10.98 23.51
N PHE A 29 0.33 10.03 24.15
CA PHE A 29 -0.33 8.90 24.81
C PHE A 29 -1.03 9.36 26.09
N ILE A 30 -0.36 10.14 26.93
CA ILE A 30 -0.89 10.57 28.23
C ILE A 30 -2.06 11.55 28.07
N PHE A 31 -1.89 12.59 27.26
CA PHE A 31 -2.84 13.71 27.23
C PHE A 31 -3.84 13.67 26.08
N LYS A 32 -3.56 12.87 25.03
CA LYS A 32 -4.49 12.67 23.91
C LYS A 32 -5.03 11.25 23.80
N ASN A 33 -4.65 10.35 24.71
CA ASN A 33 -5.03 8.93 24.66
C ASN A 33 -4.77 8.29 23.27
N LEU A 34 -3.62 8.63 22.66
CA LEU A 34 -3.25 8.11 21.35
C LEU A 34 -3.06 6.58 21.40
N SER A 35 -3.64 5.86 20.46
CA SER A 35 -3.33 4.44 20.20
C SER A 35 -2.47 4.33 18.95
N ALA A 36 -1.35 3.60 19.03
CA ALA A 36 -0.49 3.32 17.88
C ALA A 36 -0.48 1.83 17.56
N GLN A 37 -0.81 1.46 16.33
CA GLN A 37 -1.02 0.07 15.92
C GLN A 37 -0.39 -0.23 14.56
N GLY A 38 0.11 -1.45 14.40
CA GLY A 38 0.56 -1.97 13.11
C GLY A 38 -0.54 -2.79 12.44
N PHE A 39 -0.68 -2.66 11.12
CA PHE A 39 -1.52 -3.53 10.31
C PHE A 39 -0.69 -4.23 9.24
N TRP A 40 -0.78 -5.55 9.17
CA TRP A 40 -0.07 -6.35 8.17
C TRP A 40 -1.03 -7.29 7.46
N GLN A 41 -1.41 -6.93 6.23
CA GLN A 41 -2.43 -7.65 5.45
C GLN A 41 -2.08 -9.13 5.23
N SER A 42 -0.81 -9.46 4.98
CA SER A 42 -0.41 -10.87 4.76
C SER A 42 -0.61 -11.72 6.02
N ARG A 43 -0.28 -11.19 7.20
CA ARG A 43 -0.56 -11.86 8.48
C ARG A 43 -2.06 -11.98 8.72
N TRP A 44 -2.82 -10.92 8.46
CA TRP A 44 -4.27 -10.98 8.57
C TRP A 44 -4.83 -12.10 7.67
N TYR A 45 -4.39 -12.22 6.42
CA TYR A 45 -4.79 -13.34 5.56
C TYR A 45 -4.42 -14.69 6.16
N GLN A 46 -3.20 -14.90 6.65
CA GLN A 46 -2.80 -16.17 7.27
C GLN A 46 -3.70 -16.60 8.44
N GLN A 47 -4.30 -15.63 9.14
CA GLN A 47 -5.14 -15.87 10.32
C GLN A 47 -6.64 -15.98 10.00
N HIS A 48 -7.06 -15.70 8.76
CA HIS A 48 -8.47 -15.66 8.37
C HIS A 48 -8.77 -16.66 7.24
N THR A 49 -9.95 -17.25 7.32
CA THR A 49 -10.48 -18.22 6.36
C THR A 49 -10.72 -17.57 4.99
N ARG A 50 -10.80 -18.41 3.94
CA ARG A 50 -11.15 -17.93 2.59
C ARG A 50 -12.49 -17.18 2.57
N ARG A 51 -13.46 -17.58 3.39
CA ARG A 51 -14.77 -16.93 3.49
C ARG A 51 -14.62 -15.50 4.02
N GLU A 52 -13.95 -15.32 5.14
CA GLU A 52 -13.73 -13.98 5.74
C GLU A 52 -12.98 -13.04 4.80
N ARG A 53 -11.99 -13.55 4.06
CA ARG A 53 -11.27 -12.77 3.04
C ARG A 53 -12.20 -12.33 1.90
N LYS A 54 -13.11 -13.20 1.47
CA LYS A 54 -14.10 -12.90 0.42
C LYS A 54 -15.10 -11.84 0.92
N ASP A 55 -15.55 -11.95 2.16
CA ASP A 55 -16.49 -11.01 2.76
C ASP A 55 -15.88 -9.62 2.93
N LEU A 56 -14.60 -9.55 3.34
CA LEU A 56 -13.82 -8.30 3.32
C LEU A 56 -13.79 -7.69 1.91
N MET A 57 -13.41 -8.48 0.90
CA MET A 57 -13.30 -7.97 -0.47
C MET A 57 -14.64 -7.47 -1.02
N LYS A 58 -15.74 -8.17 -0.71
CA LYS A 58 -17.09 -7.74 -1.06
C LYS A 58 -17.41 -6.38 -0.43
N THR A 59 -17.13 -6.23 0.86
CA THR A 59 -17.34 -4.97 1.59
C THR A 59 -16.57 -3.82 0.95
N LEU A 60 -15.30 -4.04 0.57
CA LEU A 60 -14.48 -3.03 -0.08
C LEU A 60 -14.98 -2.65 -1.47
N ALA A 61 -15.47 -3.61 -2.24
CA ALA A 61 -16.05 -3.35 -3.57
C ALA A 61 -17.32 -2.48 -3.48
N ASP A 62 -18.08 -2.61 -2.40
CA ASP A 62 -19.29 -1.81 -2.16
C ASP A 62 -19.00 -0.33 -1.83
N PHE A 63 -17.76 0.03 -1.47
CA PHE A 63 -17.38 1.40 -1.09
C PHE A 63 -17.33 2.41 -2.25
N LYS A 64 -17.74 2.02 -3.47
CA LYS A 64 -17.74 2.89 -4.67
C LYS A 64 -16.41 3.64 -4.83
N LEU A 65 -15.31 2.89 -4.71
CA LEU A 65 -13.97 3.45 -4.75
C LEU A 65 -13.66 4.01 -6.14
N LYS A 66 -13.07 5.21 -6.20
CA LYS A 66 -12.52 5.76 -7.44
C LYS A 66 -11.19 5.06 -7.74
N GLU A 67 -11.05 4.57 -8.96
CA GLU A 67 -9.80 3.97 -9.41
C GLU A 67 -8.66 5.01 -9.38
N PRO A 68 -7.47 4.65 -8.85
CA PRO A 68 -6.32 5.53 -8.89
C PRO A 68 -5.80 5.69 -10.32
N GLU A 69 -5.12 6.82 -10.59
CA GLU A 69 -4.39 6.98 -11.84
C GLU A 69 -3.36 5.86 -12.00
N HIS A 70 -3.40 5.22 -13.16
CA HIS A 70 -2.54 4.09 -13.47
C HIS A 70 -1.99 4.17 -14.89
N GLU A 71 -0.87 3.50 -15.07
CA GLU A 71 -0.19 3.30 -16.35
C GLU A 71 -0.19 1.81 -16.66
N ILE A 72 -0.63 1.44 -17.86
CA ILE A 72 -0.57 0.06 -18.33
C ILE A 72 0.70 -0.11 -19.14
N LEU A 73 1.65 -0.87 -18.59
CA LEU A 73 2.83 -1.32 -19.32
C LEU A 73 2.46 -2.58 -20.09
N ASP A 74 2.32 -2.42 -21.41
CA ASP A 74 2.06 -3.55 -22.29
C ASP A 74 3.36 -4.28 -22.64
N LEU A 75 3.43 -5.55 -22.22
CA LEU A 75 4.57 -6.44 -22.47
C LEU A 75 4.20 -7.56 -23.46
N SER A 76 2.95 -7.64 -23.93
CA SER A 76 2.51 -8.74 -24.77
C SER A 76 3.11 -8.73 -26.19
N GLY A 77 3.65 -7.59 -26.62
CA GLY A 77 4.27 -7.41 -27.94
C GLY A 77 5.80 -7.49 -27.94
N GLU A 78 6.42 -7.81 -26.79
CA GLU A 78 7.88 -7.85 -26.71
C GLU A 78 8.43 -9.11 -27.38
N PRO A 79 9.52 -8.99 -28.17
CA PRO A 79 10.03 -10.10 -28.98
C PRO A 79 10.75 -11.18 -28.16
N SER A 80 11.11 -10.88 -26.90
CA SER A 80 11.75 -11.83 -25.98
C SER A 80 11.58 -11.42 -24.51
N ASP A 81 11.85 -12.37 -23.61
CA ASP A 81 11.84 -12.14 -22.15
C ASP A 81 12.87 -11.08 -21.74
N GLU A 82 14.01 -11.01 -22.43
CA GLU A 82 15.04 -9.99 -22.20
C GLU A 82 14.53 -8.59 -22.54
N ALA A 83 13.83 -8.44 -23.67
CA ALA A 83 13.23 -7.17 -24.08
C ALA A 83 12.15 -6.72 -23.08
N ALA A 84 11.28 -7.63 -22.65
CA ALA A 84 10.27 -7.36 -21.63
C ALA A 84 10.90 -6.97 -20.27
N THR A 85 11.97 -7.67 -19.87
CA THR A 85 12.70 -7.38 -18.63
C THR A 85 13.35 -5.99 -18.67
N GLN A 86 13.95 -5.63 -19.81
CA GLN A 86 14.58 -4.33 -19.98
C GLN A 86 13.58 -3.19 -19.84
N LYS A 87 12.43 -3.30 -20.51
CA LYS A 87 11.34 -2.32 -20.43
C LYS A 87 10.76 -2.21 -19.01
N LEU A 88 10.62 -3.33 -18.29
CA LEU A 88 10.20 -3.33 -16.89
C LEU A 88 11.21 -2.61 -15.98
N ARG A 89 12.51 -2.84 -16.18
CA ARG A 89 13.57 -2.17 -15.40
C ARG A 89 13.54 -0.66 -15.57
N GLU A 90 13.36 -0.17 -16.79
CA GLU A 90 13.27 1.26 -17.08
C GLU A 90 12.12 1.92 -16.31
N VAL A 91 10.96 1.26 -16.25
CA VAL A 91 9.81 1.73 -15.48
C VAL A 91 10.10 1.70 -13.98
N LEU A 92 10.73 0.65 -13.46
CA LEU A 92 11.11 0.57 -12.04
C LEU A 92 12.09 1.68 -11.63
N THR A 93 13.11 1.97 -12.44
CA THR A 93 14.05 3.08 -12.19
C THR A 93 13.32 4.43 -12.19
N ARG A 94 12.35 4.63 -13.09
CA ARG A 94 11.50 5.83 -13.07
C ARG A 94 10.67 5.92 -11.78
N MET A 95 10.20 4.79 -11.25
CA MET A 95 9.44 4.74 -10.00
C MET A 95 10.28 5.12 -8.77
N GLU A 96 11.56 4.72 -8.73
CA GLU A 96 12.49 5.09 -7.66
C GLU A 96 12.71 6.61 -7.56
N GLY A 97 12.58 7.32 -8.68
CA GLY A 97 12.65 8.79 -8.75
C GLY A 97 11.45 9.54 -8.16
N GLY A 98 10.42 8.84 -7.64
CA GLY A 98 9.25 9.44 -6.99
C GLY A 98 7.98 9.46 -7.86
N PHE A 99 7.69 8.36 -8.56
CA PHE A 99 6.53 8.29 -9.46
C PHE A 99 5.23 7.94 -8.72
N GLY A 100 4.18 8.74 -8.93
CA GLY A 100 2.92 8.70 -8.17
C GLY A 100 1.77 7.88 -8.77
N LYS A 101 2.00 7.05 -9.80
CA LYS A 101 0.95 6.25 -10.44
C LYS A 101 1.12 4.76 -10.20
N LYS A 102 0.01 4.03 -10.18
CA LYS A 102 0.03 2.57 -10.14
C LYS A 102 0.45 2.05 -11.52
N VAL A 103 1.48 1.22 -11.60
CA VAL A 103 1.82 0.52 -12.84
C VAL A 103 1.13 -0.85 -12.85
N LEU A 104 0.44 -1.15 -13.94
CA LEU A 104 -0.19 -2.44 -14.22
C LEU A 104 0.53 -3.09 -15.40
N LEU A 105 0.83 -4.38 -15.29
CA LEU A 105 1.46 -5.14 -16.37
C LEU A 105 0.38 -5.85 -17.17
N ARG A 106 0.37 -5.65 -18.50
CA ARG A 106 -0.39 -6.50 -19.40
C ARG A 106 0.54 -7.57 -19.95
N LEU A 107 0.24 -8.80 -19.58
CA LEU A 107 0.89 -10.01 -20.08
C LEU A 107 -0.13 -10.67 -21.03
N GLY A 108 0.35 -11.15 -22.18
CA GLY A 108 -0.47 -11.85 -23.18
C GLY A 108 -1.09 -13.13 -22.62
#